data_AF-Q5JIN5-F1
#
_entry.id   AF-Q5JIN5-F1
#
_cell.length_a   1.000
_cell.length_b   1.000
_cell.length_c   1.000
_cell.angle_alpha   90.00
_cell.angle_beta   90.00
_cell.angle_gamma   90.00
#
_symmetry.space_group_name_H-M   'P 1'
#
loop_
_entity.id
_entity.type
_entity.pdbx_description
1 polymer ?
#
loop_
_entity_poly.entity_id
_entity_poly.type
_entity_poly.pdbx_seq_one_letter_code
_entity_poly.pdbx_strand_id
1 'polypeptide(L)'
;MKKPIRLSLVLLLVSLISAAGASAWVSKPTVLSSECQRMYDHDTDTPQWGQDEWVWAGVSGWLIICNGRITVDTPTVKHVAYWSSVTVDRSRVQEYTGAKISFTRIPYERHNGETGGALALIPHFYKR
;
A
#
# COMPACT_ATOMS: atom_id res chain seq x y z
N MET A 1 -25.87 -72.14 7.54
CA MET A 1 -26.12 -70.67 7.49
C MET A 1 -25.16 -70.04 8.50
N LYS A 2 -24.15 -69.21 8.20
CA LYS A 2 -24.15 -67.91 7.52
C LYS A 2 -22.73 -67.61 6.94
N LYS A 3 -22.72 -67.27 5.65
CA LYS A 3 -21.75 -66.60 4.75
C LYS A 3 -20.47 -65.92 5.34
N PRO A 4 -19.26 -66.14 4.77
CA PRO A 4 -18.09 -65.29 4.98
C PRO A 4 -18.05 -64.16 3.93
N ILE A 5 -18.87 -63.12 4.09
CA ILE A 5 -18.92 -61.99 3.12
C ILE A 5 -18.09 -60.78 3.58
N ARG A 6 -17.54 -60.78 4.80
CA ARG A 6 -16.89 -59.57 5.35
C ARG A 6 -15.40 -59.42 5.08
N LEU A 7 -14.68 -60.47 4.67
CA LEU A 7 -13.23 -60.36 4.42
C LEU A 7 -12.88 -59.83 3.02
N SER A 8 -13.64 -60.17 1.98
CA SER A 8 -13.39 -59.69 0.61
C SER A 8 -13.62 -58.19 0.42
N LEU A 9 -14.51 -57.58 1.21
CA LEU A 9 -14.79 -56.15 1.11
C LEU A 9 -13.64 -55.30 1.68
N VAL A 10 -12.96 -55.80 2.72
CA VAL A 10 -11.86 -55.07 3.38
C VAL A 10 -10.60 -55.08 2.52
N LEU A 11 -10.32 -56.19 1.83
CA LEU A 11 -9.16 -56.27 0.92
C LEU A 11 -9.31 -55.40 -0.34
N LEU A 12 -10.55 -55.16 -0.80
CA LEU A 12 -10.83 -54.25 -1.92
C LEU A 12 -10.67 -52.76 -1.57
N LEU A 13 -10.84 -52.41 -0.29
CA LEU A 13 -10.69 -51.03 0.18
C LEU A 13 -9.23 -50.63 0.41
N VAL A 14 -8.35 -51.58 0.72
CA VAL A 14 -6.91 -51.31 0.91
C VAL A 14 -6.17 -51.23 -0.44
N SER A 15 -6.64 -51.92 -1.48
CA SER A 15 -6.01 -51.83 -2.82
C SER A 15 -6.32 -50.53 -3.58
N LEU A 16 -7.30 -49.74 -3.14
CA LEU A 16 -7.62 -48.45 -3.76
C LEU A 16 -6.72 -47.30 -3.29
N ILE A 17 -5.91 -47.51 -2.24
CA ILE A 17 -5.07 -46.46 -1.63
C ILE A 17 -3.62 -46.49 -2.15
N SER A 18 -3.21 -47.52 -2.91
CA SER A 18 -1.81 -47.70 -3.33
C SER A 18 -1.54 -47.57 -4.83
N ALA A 19 -2.49 -47.05 -5.62
CA ALA A 19 -2.37 -46.94 -7.08
C ALA A 19 -2.57 -45.51 -7.63
N ALA A 20 -2.07 -44.51 -6.90
CA ALA A 20 -1.69 -43.21 -7.47
C ALA A 20 -0.28 -42.93 -6.93
N GLY A 21 0.76 -43.48 -7.55
CA GLY A 21 1.19 -43.00 -8.85
C GLY A 21 2.17 -41.87 -8.61
N ALA A 22 3.44 -42.24 -8.44
CA ALA A 22 4.56 -41.33 -8.49
C ALA A 22 4.49 -40.53 -9.80
N SER A 23 4.49 -39.20 -9.69
CA SER A 23 5.20 -38.25 -10.56
C SER A 23 4.46 -36.92 -10.53
N ALA A 24 4.78 -36.10 -9.55
CA ALA A 24 4.89 -34.69 -9.79
C ALA A 24 5.96 -34.20 -8.83
N TRP A 25 7.17 -34.03 -9.35
CA TRP A 25 7.92 -32.86 -8.93
C TRP A 25 6.99 -31.69 -9.20
N VAL A 26 6.22 -31.31 -8.19
CA VAL A 26 5.62 -30.00 -8.14
C VAL A 26 6.82 -29.10 -7.92
N SER A 27 7.51 -28.76 -9.02
CA SER A 27 8.01 -27.41 -9.19
C SER A 27 6.82 -26.57 -8.76
N LYS A 28 6.85 -26.05 -7.53
CA LYS A 28 6.01 -24.90 -7.20
C LYS A 28 6.23 -23.99 -8.39
N PRO A 29 5.21 -23.67 -9.20
CA PRO A 29 5.40 -22.55 -10.08
C PRO A 29 5.76 -21.44 -9.11
N THR A 30 7.02 -21.01 -9.15
CA THR A 30 7.31 -19.64 -8.78
C THR A 30 6.46 -18.89 -9.76
N VAL A 31 5.23 -18.57 -9.34
CA VAL A 31 4.38 -17.62 -10.01
C VAL A 31 5.14 -16.32 -9.82
N LEU A 32 6.17 -16.13 -10.65
CA LEU A 32 6.57 -14.83 -11.14
C LEU A 32 5.38 -14.38 -11.99
N SER A 33 4.27 -14.09 -11.31
CA SER A 33 3.31 -13.15 -11.83
C SER A 33 4.14 -11.89 -12.05
N SER A 34 4.41 -11.62 -13.31
CA SER A 34 4.94 -10.34 -13.77
C SER A 34 3.88 -9.24 -13.66
N GLU A 35 2.78 -9.48 -12.92
CA GLU A 35 1.71 -8.53 -12.77
C GLU A 35 2.12 -7.53 -11.71
N CYS A 36 2.68 -6.43 -12.19
CA CYS A 36 2.79 -5.24 -11.37
C CYS A 36 1.40 -4.86 -10.86
N GLN A 37 1.25 -4.74 -9.54
CA GLN A 37 0.02 -4.25 -8.95
C GLN A 37 0.05 -2.73 -8.90
N ARG A 38 -1.08 -2.10 -9.24
CA ARG A 38 -1.29 -0.66 -9.00
C ARG A 38 -2.05 -0.47 -7.68
N MET A 39 -1.54 0.39 -6.81
CA MET A 39 -2.19 0.77 -5.55
C MET A 39 -2.25 2.29 -5.45
N TYR A 40 -3.27 2.83 -4.77
CA TYR A 40 -3.33 4.27 -4.51
C TYR A 40 -2.75 4.54 -3.13
N ASP A 41 -1.88 5.55 -3.04
CA ASP A 41 -1.27 5.98 -1.78
C ASP A 41 -1.52 7.48 -1.59
N HIS A 42 -1.66 7.87 -0.33
CA HIS A 42 -1.86 9.25 0.06
C HIS A 42 -1.36 9.46 1.47
N ASP A 43 -0.84 10.65 1.71
CA ASP A 43 -0.48 11.12 3.03
C ASP A 43 -1.09 12.51 3.26
N THR A 44 -1.41 12.81 4.51
CA THR A 44 -2.01 14.07 4.91
C THR A 44 -1.53 14.46 6.30
N ASP A 45 -1.24 15.75 6.46
CA ASP A 45 -1.00 16.37 7.76
C ASP A 45 -1.98 17.52 7.93
N THR A 46 -2.86 17.40 8.94
CA THR A 46 -3.97 18.32 9.17
C THR A 46 -3.95 18.92 10.58
N PRO A 47 -2.97 19.78 10.92
CA PRO A 47 -2.99 20.49 12.20
C PRO A 47 -4.25 21.35 12.34
N GLN A 48 -4.97 21.20 13.45
CA GLN A 48 -6.23 21.88 13.71
C GLN A 48 -6.34 22.28 15.19
N TRP A 49 -6.78 23.52 15.44
CA TRP A 49 -6.93 24.09 16.79
C TRP A 49 -8.31 24.71 17.04
N GLY A 50 -9.18 24.68 16.04
CA GLY A 50 -10.56 25.13 16.12
C GLY A 50 -11.34 24.77 14.86
N GLN A 51 -12.59 25.23 14.78
CA GLN A 51 -13.39 25.05 13.55
C GLN A 51 -12.77 25.80 12.37
N ASP A 52 -12.23 26.99 12.63
CA ASP A 52 -11.73 27.89 11.59
C ASP A 52 -10.21 28.01 11.55
N GLU A 53 -9.49 27.46 12.53
CA GLU A 53 -8.01 27.50 12.61
C GLU A 53 -7.44 26.12 12.27
N TRP A 54 -7.00 25.94 11.03
CA TRP A 54 -6.48 24.66 10.53
C TRP A 54 -5.57 24.82 9.31
N VAL A 55 -4.74 23.82 9.08
CA VAL A 55 -3.92 23.65 7.87
C VAL A 55 -4.15 22.24 7.34
N TRP A 56 -4.18 22.08 6.02
CA TRP A 56 -4.28 20.80 5.34
C TRP A 56 -3.18 20.73 4.28
N ALA A 57 -2.13 19.98 4.60
CA ALA A 57 -1.16 19.49 3.61
C ALA A 57 -1.56 18.08 3.17
N GLY A 58 -1.58 17.81 1.88
CA GLY A 58 -1.87 16.50 1.32
C GLY A 58 -1.03 16.22 0.10
N VAL A 59 -0.66 14.96 -0.07
CA VAL A 59 -0.04 14.44 -1.29
C VAL A 59 -0.62 13.07 -1.57
N SER A 60 -0.89 12.76 -2.84
CA SER A 60 -1.42 11.47 -3.24
C SER A 60 -0.94 11.07 -4.61
N GLY A 61 -0.99 9.77 -4.93
CA GLY A 61 -0.60 9.26 -6.24
C GLY A 61 -0.80 7.76 -6.35
N TRP A 62 -0.62 7.23 -7.56
CA TRP A 62 -0.60 5.79 -7.76
C TRP A 62 0.81 5.25 -7.55
N LEU A 63 0.89 4.12 -6.85
CA LEU A 63 2.06 3.27 -6.71
C LEU A 63 1.97 2.11 -7.71
N ILE A 64 3.14 1.70 -8.19
CA ILE A 64 3.34 0.51 -8.99
C ILE A 64 4.23 -0.44 -8.18
N ILE A 65 3.74 -1.64 -7.92
CA ILE A 65 4.41 -2.66 -7.13
C ILE A 65 4.77 -3.82 -8.05
N CYS A 66 6.03 -3.92 -8.43
CA CYS A 66 6.54 -4.99 -9.29
C CYS A 66 7.62 -5.79 -8.55
N ASN A 67 7.47 -7.12 -8.44
CA ASN A 67 8.52 -7.99 -7.88
C ASN A 67 9.04 -7.51 -6.50
N GLY A 68 8.14 -7.01 -5.64
CA GLY A 68 8.48 -6.49 -4.32
C GLY A 68 9.14 -5.11 -4.30
N ARG A 69 9.28 -4.44 -5.44
CA ARG A 69 9.71 -3.04 -5.56
C ARG A 69 8.49 -2.14 -5.70
N ILE A 70 8.45 -1.08 -4.90
CA ILE A 70 7.39 -0.06 -4.95
C ILE A 70 7.97 1.21 -5.57
N THR A 71 7.30 1.73 -6.60
CA THR A 71 7.63 3.00 -7.25
C THR A 71 6.38 3.87 -7.37
N VAL A 72 6.52 5.19 -7.24
CA VAL A 72 5.41 6.13 -7.50
C VAL A 72 5.31 6.42 -9.00
N ASP A 73 4.08 6.40 -9.52
CA ASP A 73 3.71 6.87 -10.85
C ASP A 73 3.64 8.40 -10.82
N THR A 74 4.79 9.06 -11.01
CA THR A 74 4.96 10.51 -10.78
C THR A 74 3.96 11.42 -11.52
N PRO A 75 3.51 11.14 -12.76
CA PRO A 75 2.48 11.93 -13.43
C PRO A 75 1.13 11.94 -12.71
N THR A 76 0.89 11.00 -11.80
CA THR A 76 -0.36 10.90 -11.04
C THR A 76 -0.33 11.62 -9.70
N VAL A 77 0.83 12.17 -9.34
CA VAL A 77 0.99 12.85 -8.06
C VAL A 77 0.14 14.11 -8.04
N LYS A 78 -0.68 14.25 -6.99
CA LYS A 78 -1.49 15.43 -6.72
C LYS A 78 -1.14 15.97 -5.35
N HIS A 79 -0.99 17.29 -5.30
CA HIS A 79 -0.74 18.04 -4.08
C HIS A 79 -2.02 18.76 -3.65
N VAL A 80 -2.19 18.90 -2.34
CA VAL A 80 -3.30 19.62 -1.70
C VAL A 80 -2.70 20.55 -0.65
N ALA A 81 -2.95 21.84 -0.79
CA ALA A 81 -2.51 22.84 0.18
C ALA A 81 -3.63 23.83 0.49
N TYR A 82 -4.27 23.64 1.64
CA TYR A 82 -5.34 24.52 2.14
C TYR A 82 -5.08 24.91 3.58
N TRP A 83 -5.67 26.03 3.99
CA TRP A 83 -5.60 26.51 5.36
C TRP A 83 -6.73 27.49 5.63
N SER A 84 -7.03 27.69 6.90
CA SER A 84 -8.01 28.66 7.38
C SER A 84 -7.51 29.28 8.68
N SER A 85 -7.75 30.59 8.82
CA SER A 85 -7.42 31.41 10.01
C SER A 85 -6.01 31.20 10.57
N VAL A 86 -5.04 30.95 9.69
CA VAL A 86 -3.60 31.00 9.99
C VAL A 86 -2.91 31.87 8.95
N THR A 87 -1.77 32.45 9.31
CA THR A 87 -0.93 33.19 8.38
C THR A 87 -0.02 32.21 7.64
N VAL A 88 -0.09 32.21 6.31
CA VAL A 88 0.77 31.40 5.44
C VAL A 88 1.44 32.30 4.41
N ASP A 89 2.77 32.29 4.41
CA ASP A 89 3.53 32.85 3.30
C ASP A 89 3.49 31.87 2.11
N ARG A 90 2.65 32.19 1.13
CA ARG A 90 2.45 31.39 -0.08
C ARG A 90 3.74 31.14 -0.86
N SER A 91 4.73 32.03 -0.77
CA SER A 91 6.02 31.86 -1.45
C SER A 91 6.86 30.72 -0.86
N ARG A 92 6.55 30.30 0.38
CA ARG A 92 7.25 29.20 1.08
C ARG A 92 6.47 27.89 1.07
N VAL A 93 5.25 27.87 0.52
CA VAL A 93 4.51 26.64 0.28
C VAL A 93 5.25 25.83 -0.77
N GLN A 94 5.48 24.56 -0.49
CA GLN A 94 6.23 23.67 -1.37
C GLN A 94 5.35 22.50 -1.78
N GLU A 95 5.15 22.38 -3.09
CA GLU A 95 4.59 21.20 -3.75
C GLU A 95 5.71 20.63 -4.60
N TYR A 96 6.23 19.47 -4.21
CA TYR A 96 7.39 18.89 -4.86
C TYR A 96 7.12 17.45 -5.27
N THR A 97 7.41 17.15 -6.54
CA THR A 97 7.46 15.79 -7.08
C THR A 97 8.85 15.52 -7.61
N GLY A 98 9.59 14.67 -6.91
CA GLY A 98 10.95 14.27 -7.27
C GLY A 98 11.03 12.82 -7.75
N ALA A 99 12.25 12.30 -7.88
CA ALA A 99 12.49 10.89 -8.22
C ALA A 99 12.47 9.96 -6.99
N LYS A 100 12.44 10.54 -5.79
CA LYS A 100 12.67 9.85 -4.51
C LYS A 100 11.52 10.05 -3.53
N ILE A 101 10.90 11.20 -3.57
CA ILE A 101 9.80 11.61 -2.70
C ILE A 101 8.90 12.55 -3.48
N SER A 102 7.62 12.55 -3.13
CA SER A 102 6.75 13.68 -3.39
C SER A 102 6.22 14.18 -2.05
N PHE A 103 6.13 15.49 -1.87
CA PHE A 103 5.64 16.08 -0.64
C PHE A 103 4.91 17.40 -0.86
N THR A 104 4.08 17.73 0.12
CA THR A 104 3.46 19.05 0.27
C THR A 104 3.83 19.60 1.64
N ARG A 105 4.41 20.80 1.69
CA ARG A 105 4.79 21.46 2.94
C ARG A 105 4.19 22.86 3.03
N ILE A 106 3.49 23.14 4.12
CA ILE A 106 2.84 24.42 4.37
C ILE A 106 3.34 24.97 5.71
N PRO A 107 4.28 25.93 5.70
CA PRO A 107 4.66 26.59 6.93
C PRO A 107 3.58 27.61 7.33
N TYR A 108 3.22 27.65 8.61
CA TYR A 108 2.15 28.50 9.13
C TYR A 108 2.57 29.24 10.39
N GLU A 109 1.87 30.33 10.66
CA GLU A 109 1.85 31.03 11.94
C GLU A 109 0.40 31.17 12.42
N ARG A 110 0.16 30.71 13.64
CA ARG A 110 -1.14 30.74 14.32
C ARG A 110 -1.46 32.13 14.85
N HIS A 111 -2.72 32.37 15.22
CA HIS A 111 -3.13 33.66 15.79
C HIS A 111 -2.45 34.00 17.13
N ASN A 112 -2.05 32.98 17.89
CA ASN A 112 -1.29 33.17 19.12
C ASN A 112 0.22 33.37 18.88
N GLY A 113 0.68 33.45 17.63
CA GLY A 113 2.08 33.62 17.24
C GLY A 113 2.88 32.32 17.19
N GLU A 114 2.29 31.16 17.49
CA GLU A 114 2.99 29.88 17.34
C GLU A 114 3.24 29.57 15.87
N THR A 115 4.47 29.15 15.55
CA THR A 115 4.85 28.76 14.20
C THR A 115 4.95 27.25 14.07
N GLY A 116 4.69 26.74 12.87
CA GLY A 116 4.83 25.32 12.57
C GLY A 116 4.89 25.05 11.08
N GLY A 117 4.77 23.77 10.73
CA GLY A 117 4.63 23.37 9.34
C GLY A 117 3.87 22.07 9.22
N ALA A 118 2.86 22.05 8.34
CA ALA A 118 2.19 20.82 7.95
C ALA A 118 3.00 20.15 6.83
N LEU A 119 3.23 18.85 6.91
CA LEU A 119 4.00 18.07 5.93
C LEU A 119 3.32 16.75 5.61
N ALA A 120 2.91 16.59 4.35
CA ALA A 120 2.47 15.32 3.79
C ALA A 120 3.51 14.80 2.79
N LEU A 121 3.84 13.51 2.83
CA LEU A 121 4.91 12.91 2.02
C LEU A 121 4.59 11.48 1.58
N ILE A 122 4.87 11.17 0.31
CA ILE A 122 4.95 9.80 -0.21
C ILE A 122 6.39 9.50 -0.66
N PRO A 123 7.07 8.48 -0.11
CA PRO A 123 8.36 8.04 -0.61
C PRO A 123 8.18 7.22 -1.90
N HIS A 124 9.10 7.38 -2.85
CA HIS A 124 9.06 6.68 -4.15
C HIS A 124 9.81 5.35 -4.14
N PHE A 125 10.35 4.98 -2.98
CA PHE A 125 11.03 3.71 -2.76
C PHE A 125 10.71 3.22 -1.36
N TYR A 126 10.07 2.07 -1.29
CA TYR A 126 9.96 1.30 -0.05
C TYR A 126 10.92 0.11 -0.16
N LYS A 127 11.89 0.02 0.73
CA LYS A 127 12.70 -1.21 0.88
C LYS A 127 11.91 -2.16 1.77
N ARG A 128 11.70 -3.39 1.28
CA ARG A 128 11.12 -4.50 2.05
C ARG A 128 12.09 -4.93 3.15
#